data_AF-Q1D4W9-F1
#
_entry.id   AF-Q1D4W9-F1
#
_cell.length_a   1.000
_cell.length_b   1.000
_cell.length_c   1.000
_cell.angle_alpha   90.00
_cell.angle_beta   90.00
_cell.angle_gamma   90.00
#
_symmetry.space_group_name_H-M   'P 1'
#
loop_
_entity.id
_entity.type
_entity.pdbx_description
1 polymer ?
#
loop_
_entity_poly.entity_id
_entity_poly.type
_entity_poly.pdbx_seq_one_letter_code
_entity_poly.pdbx_strand_id
1 'polypeptide(L)'
;MCNPWRMSMKALGTLESKIERLVHEHLVEQQRLVKAAVERAFSVLAPAPSVAMQRRGTRVRRSSGALADLAERLLEAVQECPGETMAALAARVGEKPRALHRPMMRLKQEGRVRRAGERNATRYFPM
;
A
#
# COMPACT_ATOMS: atom_id res chain seq x y z
N MET A 1 -39.03 28.84 22.67
CA MET A 1 -38.66 28.78 21.23
C MET A 1 -37.14 28.72 21.15
N CYS A 2 -36.56 27.60 20.67
CA CYS A 2 -35.10 27.46 20.52
C CYS A 2 -34.68 27.91 19.13
N ASN A 3 -33.75 28.88 19.05
CA ASN A 3 -33.28 29.43 17.78
C ASN A 3 -32.41 28.42 17.01
N PRO A 4 -32.75 28.06 15.76
CA PRO A 4 -32.08 27.01 14.99
C PRO A 4 -30.61 27.35 14.67
N TRP A 5 -30.29 28.63 14.53
CA TRP A 5 -28.94 29.13 14.24
C TRP A 5 -27.91 28.86 15.35
N ARG A 6 -28.36 28.84 16.62
CA ARG A 6 -27.47 28.59 17.76
C ARG A 6 -27.00 27.14 17.84
N MET A 7 -27.75 26.20 17.28
CA MET A 7 -27.33 24.79 17.21
C MET A 7 -26.32 24.55 16.08
N SER A 8 -26.47 25.27 14.96
CA SER A 8 -25.56 25.18 13.81
C SER A 8 -24.15 25.69 14.13
N MET A 9 -24.02 26.81 14.87
CA MET A 9 -22.71 27.31 15.31
C MET A 9 -21.99 26.36 16.29
N LYS A 10 -22.75 25.67 17.16
CA LYS A 10 -22.19 24.64 18.04
C LYS A 10 -21.68 23.43 17.24
N ALA A 11 -22.42 23.04 16.19
CA ALA A 11 -22.01 21.95 15.31
C ALA A 11 -20.70 22.27 14.55
N LEU A 12 -20.52 23.52 14.09
CA LEU A 12 -19.27 23.98 13.47
C LEU A 12 -18.09 23.92 14.44
N GLY A 13 -18.23 24.45 15.66
CA GLY A 13 -17.18 24.37 16.67
C GLY A 13 -16.81 22.91 17.03
N THR A 14 -17.79 22.01 17.07
CA THR A 14 -17.50 20.58 17.30
C THR A 14 -16.79 19.89 16.13
N LEU A 15 -16.98 20.37 14.90
CA LEU A 15 -16.30 19.83 13.72
C LEU A 15 -14.87 20.33 13.65
N GLU A 16 -14.63 21.62 13.91
CA GLU A 16 -13.31 22.22 14.00
C GLU A 16 -12.44 21.49 15.04
N SER A 17 -12.95 21.30 16.26
CA SER A 17 -12.21 20.56 17.30
C SER A 17 -11.92 19.09 16.92
N LYS A 18 -12.79 18.45 16.13
CA LYS A 18 -12.56 17.09 15.64
C LYS A 18 -11.46 17.06 14.57
N ILE A 19 -11.45 18.04 13.66
CA ILE A 19 -10.42 18.18 12.64
C ILE A 19 -9.06 18.43 13.29
N GLU A 20 -9.00 19.39 14.21
CA GLU A 20 -7.77 19.73 14.94
C GLU A 20 -7.22 18.51 15.69
N ARG A 21 -8.09 17.77 16.38
CA ARG A 21 -7.71 16.55 17.09
C ARG A 21 -7.15 15.49 16.13
N LEU A 22 -7.83 15.23 15.01
CA LEU A 22 -7.42 14.22 14.05
C LEU A 22 -6.07 14.58 13.39
N VAL A 23 -5.88 15.85 13.03
CA VAL A 23 -4.61 16.34 12.49
C VAL A 23 -3.50 16.22 13.53
N HIS A 24 -3.77 16.57 14.78
CA HIS A 24 -2.79 16.43 15.87
C HIS A 24 -2.36 14.98 16.09
N GLU A 25 -3.33 14.05 16.19
CA GLU A 25 -3.06 12.62 16.35
C GLU A 25 -2.22 12.09 15.17
N HIS A 26 -2.53 12.50 13.94
CA HIS A 26 -1.76 12.11 12.76
C HIS A 26 -0.32 12.65 12.81
N LEU A 27 -0.13 13.92 13.16
CA LEU A 27 1.20 14.53 13.24
C LEU A 27 2.07 13.86 14.30
N VAL A 28 1.50 13.50 15.46
CA VAL A 28 2.21 12.77 16.52
C VAL A 28 2.68 11.40 16.01
N GLU A 29 1.82 10.67 15.29
CA GLU A 29 2.21 9.36 14.73
C GLU A 29 3.30 9.50 13.66
N GLN A 30 3.18 10.49 12.76
CA GLN A 30 4.24 10.77 11.77
C GLN A 30 5.56 11.14 12.43
N GLN A 31 5.54 11.99 13.47
CA GLN A 31 6.75 12.35 14.22
C GLN A 31 7.40 11.12 14.86
N ARG A 32 6.61 10.21 15.43
CA ARG A 32 7.11 8.97 16.01
C ARG A 32 7.78 8.08 14.97
N LEU A 33 7.17 7.92 13.81
CA LEU A 33 7.71 7.11 12.71
C LEU A 33 9.01 7.70 12.16
N VAL A 34 9.05 9.03 11.94
CA VAL A 34 10.24 9.74 11.49
C VAL A 34 11.36 9.61 12.53
N LYS A 35 11.06 9.85 13.81
CA LYS A 35 12.04 9.69 14.90
C LYS A 35 12.64 8.29 14.92
N ALA A 36 11.79 7.25 14.85
CA ALA A 36 12.26 5.87 14.82
C ALA A 36 13.07 5.52 13.56
N ALA A 37 12.76 6.13 12.41
CA ALA A 37 13.51 5.95 11.17
C ALA A 37 14.88 6.63 11.24
N VAL A 38 14.94 7.84 11.81
CA VAL A 38 16.17 8.59 12.08
C VAL A 38 17.05 7.81 13.04
N GLU A 39 16.54 7.39 14.21
CA GLU A 39 17.28 6.57 15.18
C GLU A 39 17.86 5.31 14.51
N ARG A 40 17.08 4.60 13.69
CA ARG A 40 17.59 3.44 12.93
C ARG A 40 18.71 3.80 11.95
N ALA A 41 18.58 4.90 11.21
CA ALA A 41 19.59 5.34 10.26
C ALA A 41 20.90 5.75 10.94
N PHE A 42 20.81 6.39 12.11
CA PHE A 42 21.99 6.81 12.88
C PHE A 42 22.57 5.69 13.75
N SER A 43 21.79 4.70 14.20
CA SER A 43 22.31 3.50 14.86
C SER A 43 23.19 2.63 13.94
N VAL A 44 23.03 2.74 12.61
CA VAL A 44 23.94 2.12 11.62
C VAL A 44 25.35 2.74 11.66
N LEU A 45 25.54 3.90 12.30
CA LEU A 45 26.84 4.55 12.47
C LEU A 45 27.60 4.11 13.74
N ALA A 46 26.99 3.30 14.62
CA ALA A 46 27.71 2.68 15.72
C ALA A 46 28.58 1.53 15.17
N PRO A 47 29.89 1.47 15.45
CA PRO A 47 30.76 0.43 14.91
C PRO A 47 30.51 -0.90 15.64
N ALA A 48 29.65 -1.73 15.05
CA ALA A 48 29.57 -3.16 15.32
C ALA A 48 30.05 -3.91 14.06
N PRO A 49 30.68 -5.10 14.21
CA PRO A 49 31.49 -5.70 13.16
C PRO A 49 30.67 -5.96 11.91
N SER A 50 31.31 -5.66 10.78
CA SER A 50 30.79 -5.65 9.43
C SER A 50 29.78 -6.75 9.14
N VAL A 51 28.51 -6.38 8.95
CA VAL A 51 27.67 -7.07 7.98
C VAL A 51 27.59 -6.15 6.76
N ALA A 52 28.27 -6.60 5.71
CA ALA A 52 28.53 -5.89 4.48
C ALA A 52 27.37 -5.01 4.00
N MET A 53 27.69 -3.74 3.75
CA MET A 53 26.96 -2.86 2.87
C MET A 53 26.82 -3.52 1.48
N GLN A 54 25.68 -4.19 1.22
CA GLN A 54 25.32 -4.60 -0.13
C GLN A 54 24.78 -3.40 -0.92
N ARG A 55 25.70 -2.52 -1.31
CA ARG A 55 25.52 -1.71 -2.52
C ARG A 55 25.85 -2.59 -3.72
N ARG A 56 24.84 -3.27 -4.26
CA ARG A 56 24.69 -3.65 -5.68
C ARG A 56 23.43 -4.51 -5.85
N GLY A 57 22.36 -3.91 -6.35
CA GLY A 57 21.30 -4.57 -7.15
C GLY A 57 20.88 -5.99 -6.78
N THR A 58 20.75 -6.33 -5.49
CA THR A 58 20.23 -7.63 -5.10
C THR A 58 18.72 -7.54 -5.17
N ARG A 59 18.10 -8.38 -6.00
CA ARG A 59 16.65 -8.56 -6.08
C ARG A 59 16.15 -8.96 -4.68
N VAL A 60 15.87 -7.98 -3.81
CA VAL A 60 15.37 -8.19 -2.46
C VAL A 60 14.11 -9.02 -2.61
N ARG A 61 14.18 -10.27 -2.16
CA ARG A 61 13.02 -11.14 -2.10
C ARG A 61 12.05 -10.43 -1.18
N ARG A 62 10.95 -9.87 -1.73
CA ARG A 62 9.90 -9.25 -0.92
C ARG A 62 9.59 -10.18 0.24
N SER A 63 9.50 -9.62 1.44
CA SER A 63 9.03 -10.37 2.60
C SER A 63 7.68 -11.00 2.27
N SER A 64 7.39 -12.18 2.82
CA SER A 64 6.17 -12.93 2.52
C SER A 64 4.90 -12.07 2.73
N GLY A 65 4.90 -11.24 3.79
CA GLY A 65 3.83 -10.28 4.08
C GLY A 65 3.64 -9.24 2.98
N ALA A 66 4.70 -8.53 2.57
CA ALA A 66 4.60 -7.53 1.50
C ALA A 66 4.16 -8.11 0.14
N LEU A 67 4.37 -9.40 -0.09
CA LEU A 67 3.85 -10.09 -1.27
C LEU A 67 2.36 -10.41 -1.14
N ALA A 68 1.88 -10.76 0.05
CA ALA A 68 0.46 -10.98 0.32
C ALA A 68 -0.33 -9.67 0.20
N ASP A 69 0.16 -8.58 0.80
CA ASP A 69 -0.49 -7.26 0.71
C ASP A 69 -0.58 -6.76 -0.74
N LEU A 70 0.47 -7.04 -1.54
CA LEU A 70 0.45 -6.74 -2.97
C LEU A 70 -0.49 -7.66 -3.75
N ALA A 71 -0.66 -8.92 -3.33
CA ALA A 71 -1.61 -9.84 -3.96
C ALA A 71 -3.06 -9.42 -3.70
N GLU A 72 -3.39 -8.96 -2.49
CA GLU A 72 -4.74 -8.46 -2.19
C GLU A 72 -5.08 -7.21 -3.02
N ARG A 73 -4.19 -6.21 -3.06
CA ARG A 73 -4.37 -5.02 -3.92
C ARG A 73 -4.49 -5.38 -5.41
N LEU A 74 -3.75 -6.37 -5.85
CA LEU A 74 -3.83 -6.86 -7.23
C LEU A 74 -5.17 -7.55 -7.51
N LEU A 75 -5.70 -8.32 -6.57
CA LEU A 75 -7.00 -8.95 -6.73
C LEU A 75 -8.11 -7.91 -6.81
N GLU A 76 -8.09 -6.91 -5.92
CA GLU A 76 -9.04 -5.80 -5.94
C GLU A 76 -9.04 -5.11 -7.32
N ALA A 77 -7.86 -4.81 -7.86
CA ALA A 77 -7.73 -4.24 -9.20
C ALA A 77 -8.29 -5.16 -10.32
N VAL A 78 -8.16 -6.48 -10.18
CA VAL A 78 -8.71 -7.46 -11.13
C VAL A 78 -10.24 -7.55 -11.02
N GLN A 79 -10.79 -7.41 -9.81
CA GLN A 79 -12.24 -7.40 -9.57
C GLN A 79 -12.89 -6.13 -10.12
N GLU A 80 -12.24 -4.97 -9.94
CA GLU A 80 -12.74 -3.70 -10.47
C GLU A 80 -12.69 -3.65 -12.01
N CYS A 81 -11.68 -4.26 -12.62
CA CYS A 81 -11.47 -4.25 -14.07
C CYS A 81 -11.12 -5.66 -14.59
N PRO A 82 -12.14 -6.53 -14.72
CA PRO A 82 -11.95 -7.87 -15.26
C PRO A 82 -11.62 -7.79 -16.75
N GLY A 83 -10.78 -8.72 -17.20
CA GLY A 83 -10.38 -8.82 -18.60
C GLY A 83 -9.26 -7.86 -18.99
N GLU A 84 -8.54 -7.30 -18.01
CA GLU A 84 -7.43 -6.38 -18.26
C GLU A 84 -6.07 -7.07 -18.42
N THR A 85 -5.13 -6.33 -18.99
CA THR A 85 -3.73 -6.75 -19.11
C THR A 85 -2.94 -6.57 -17.82
N MET A 86 -1.84 -7.32 -17.67
CA MET A 86 -0.89 -7.09 -16.57
C MET A 86 -0.35 -5.66 -16.54
N ALA A 87 -0.22 -4.98 -17.69
CA ALA A 87 0.26 -3.61 -17.76
C ALA A 87 -0.76 -2.60 -17.22
N ALA A 88 -2.03 -2.76 -17.59
CA ALA A 88 -3.13 -1.93 -17.07
C ALA A 88 -3.28 -2.11 -15.55
N LEU A 89 -3.26 -3.36 -15.07
CA LEU A 89 -3.30 -3.67 -13.65
C LEU A 89 -2.10 -3.11 -12.89
N ALA A 90 -0.90 -3.14 -13.48
CA ALA A 90 0.30 -2.55 -12.90
C ALA A 90 0.20 -1.05 -12.70
N ALA A 91 -0.33 -0.33 -13.69
CA ALA A 91 -0.57 1.11 -13.59
C ALA A 91 -1.56 1.44 -12.46
N ARG A 92 -2.63 0.64 -12.32
CA ARG A 92 -3.65 0.84 -11.29
C ARG A 92 -3.14 0.59 -9.87
N VAL A 93 -2.32 -0.44 -9.69
CA VAL A 93 -1.72 -0.80 -8.39
C VAL A 93 -0.48 0.07 -8.06
N GLY A 94 0.01 0.87 -9.00
CA GLY A 94 1.18 1.73 -8.83
C GLY A 94 2.51 0.96 -8.82
N GLU A 95 2.56 -0.18 -9.50
CA GLU A 95 3.69 -1.11 -9.50
C GLU A 95 4.19 -1.42 -10.91
N LYS A 96 5.35 -2.06 -11.04
CA LYS A 96 5.86 -2.49 -12.36
C LYS A 96 5.16 -3.80 -12.78
N PRO A 97 4.90 -4.04 -14.09
CA PRO A 97 4.32 -5.31 -14.54
C PRO A 97 5.12 -6.55 -14.10
N ARG A 98 6.45 -6.45 -14.10
CA ARG A 98 7.36 -7.53 -13.61
C ARG A 98 7.20 -7.81 -12.13
N ALA A 99 6.83 -6.80 -11.36
CA ALA A 99 6.62 -6.87 -9.92
C ALA A 99 5.34 -7.67 -9.58
N LEU A 100 4.35 -7.67 -10.48
CA LEU A 100 3.07 -8.35 -10.28
C LEU A 100 3.08 -9.84 -10.65
N HIS A 101 4.11 -10.32 -11.35
CA HIS A 101 4.12 -11.70 -11.83
C HIS A 101 4.01 -12.74 -10.70
N ARG A 102 4.81 -12.61 -9.64
CA ARG A 102 4.75 -13.51 -8.49
C ARG A 102 3.41 -13.48 -7.73
N PRO A 103 2.87 -12.32 -7.30
CA PRO A 103 1.58 -12.28 -6.64
C PRO A 103 0.45 -12.78 -7.55
N MET A 104 0.47 -12.48 -8.86
CA MET A 104 -0.52 -13.03 -9.80
C MET A 104 -0.49 -14.56 -9.88
N MET A 105 0.70 -15.16 -9.88
CA MET A 105 0.83 -16.62 -9.89
C MET A 105 0.36 -17.27 -8.60
N ARG A 106 0.56 -16.61 -7.46
CA ARG A 106 -0.01 -17.04 -6.18
C ARG A 106 -1.54 -17.00 -6.23
N LEU A 107 -2.15 -15.90 -6.64
CA LEU A 107 -3.61 -15.77 -6.77
C LEU A 107 -4.21 -16.82 -7.72
N LYS A 108 -3.50 -17.14 -8.81
CA LYS A 108 -3.91 -18.21 -9.73
C LYS A 108 -3.84 -19.59 -9.06
N GLN A 109 -2.78 -19.88 -8.31
CA GLN A 109 -2.63 -21.15 -7.58
C GLN A 109 -3.70 -21.30 -6.49
N GLU A 110 -4.06 -20.20 -5.83
CA GLU A 110 -5.15 -20.13 -4.84
C GLU A 110 -6.55 -20.20 -5.48
N GLY A 111 -6.66 -20.21 -6.82
CA GLY A 111 -7.94 -20.28 -7.51
C GLY A 111 -8.79 -19.00 -7.37
N ARG A 112 -8.16 -17.84 -7.16
CA ARG A 112 -8.84 -16.54 -7.02
C ARG A 112 -8.89 -15.74 -8.33
N VAL A 113 -8.00 -16.04 -9.28
CA VAL A 113 -7.90 -15.37 -10.58
C VAL A 113 -7.70 -16.39 -11.70
N ARG A 114 -8.46 -16.25 -12.79
CA ARG A 114 -8.24 -16.97 -14.05
C ARG A 114 -7.56 -16.10 -15.09
N ARG A 115 -6.82 -16.75 -15.99
CA ARG A 115 -6.13 -16.12 -17.12
C ARG A 115 -6.73 -16.66 -18.42
N ALA A 116 -7.10 -15.78 -19.34
CA ALA A 116 -7.51 -16.15 -20.69
C ALA A 116 -6.56 -15.54 -21.73
N GLY A 117 -6.42 -16.19 -22.88
CA GLY A 117 -5.54 -15.76 -23.96
C GLY A 117 -4.06 -16.10 -23.76
N GLU A 118 -3.25 -15.73 -24.75
CA GLU A 118 -1.84 -16.09 -24.84
C GLU A 118 -0.95 -14.88 -25.14
N ARG A 119 0.30 -14.93 -24.64
CA ARG A 119 1.33 -13.90 -24.85
C ARG A 119 0.77 -12.48 -24.59
N ASN A 120 0.69 -11.64 -25.62
CA ASN A 120 0.24 -10.25 -25.54
C ASN A 120 -1.29 -10.11 -25.41
N ALA A 121 -2.05 -11.16 -25.78
CA ALA A 121 -3.50 -11.22 -25.64
C ALA A 121 -3.95 -11.73 -24.26
N THR A 122 -3.01 -11.95 -23.34
CA THR A 122 -3.31 -12.41 -21.97
C THR A 122 -4.19 -11.40 -21.24
N ARG A 123 -5.34 -11.85 -20.74
CA ARG A 123 -6.29 -11.11 -19.89
C ARG A 123 -6.55 -11.85 -18.58
N TYR A 124 -6.75 -11.09 -17.50
CA TYR A 124 -6.97 -11.63 -16.17
C TYR A 124 -8.39 -11.36 -15.69
N PHE A 125 -9.03 -12.34 -15.09
CA PHE A 125 -10.40 -12.25 -14.58
C PHE A 125 -10.45 -12.80 -13.16
N PRO A 126 -11.33 -12.27 -12.29
CA PRO A 126 -11.64 -12.93 -11.04
C PRO A 126 -12.26 -14.32 -11.34
N MET A 127 -12.11 -15.22 -10.39
CA MET A 127 -12.78 -16.54 -10.43
C MET A 127 -14.26 -16.43 -10.08
#